data_AF-A0A4Q9NMB5-F1
#
_entry.id   AF-A0A4Q9NMB5-F1
#
_cell.length_a   1.000
_cell.length_b   1.000
_cell.length_c   1.000
_cell.angle_alpha   90.00
_cell.angle_beta   90.00
_cell.angle_gamma   90.00
#
_symmetry.space_group_name_H-M   'P 1'
#
loop_
_entity.id
_entity.type
_entity.pdbx_description
1 polymer ?
#
loop_
_entity_poly.entity_id
_entity_poly.type
_entity_poly.pdbx_seq_one_letter_code
_entity_poly.pdbx_strand_id
1 'polypeptide(L)'
;MSAEAPAPASAEVDAKTAKKRPRLDMAVEPRERKRGKTAFGLLLGTLAKAKDEAKERNASEAARRRQQIEKKTLDKLRKETDSVRRAEEAKKDKTTANRKEEELQLKDSIHKLRRTRLPLLANFLLTSDVIPPVDSDSPASTNPLVGPPKARPPPLYYLPAKLLPSQTAFLQRRKAEVQEAAEKEWEQFKAERAAGVEEINRLRERVAEEESRRKTDRRDPTEKDGEGDAKMVDEGEEQEQENKPGREALHENGNGDASMAVDDGAEKEKESEEKERKEEDVAAGKDEKKDEKKSDVTPTPGPGYDDDAVEY
;
A
#
# COMPACT_ATOMS: atom_id res chain seq x y z
N MET A 1 -0.99 -11.82 42.94
CA MET A 1 -0.35 -12.52 44.07
C MET A 1 1.15 -12.30 43.92
N SER A 2 1.66 -11.32 44.67
CA SER A 2 3.07 -10.93 44.72
C SER A 2 3.69 -11.57 45.97
N ALA A 3 4.90 -12.11 45.85
CA ALA A 3 5.75 -12.54 46.96
C ALA A 3 7.18 -12.14 46.55
N GLU A 4 7.80 -11.12 47.14
CA GLU A 4 8.32 -10.97 48.52
C GLU A 4 9.61 -11.77 48.77
N ALA A 5 10.65 -11.02 49.15
CA ALA A 5 12.06 -11.42 49.32
C ALA A 5 12.30 -12.32 50.55
N PRO A 6 13.55 -12.78 50.84
CA PRO A 6 14.43 -11.94 51.66
C PRO A 6 15.96 -12.12 51.47
N ALA A 7 16.70 -11.12 51.96
CA ALA A 7 18.14 -11.15 52.22
C ALA A 7 18.48 -11.91 53.52
N PRO A 8 19.78 -12.19 53.78
CA PRO A 8 20.27 -12.05 55.15
C PRO A 8 21.58 -11.25 55.28
N ALA A 9 21.67 -10.58 56.42
CA ALA A 9 22.79 -9.84 56.96
C ALA A 9 23.75 -10.75 57.75
N SER A 10 25.00 -10.30 57.92
CA SER A 10 25.75 -10.49 59.17
C SER A 10 26.93 -9.52 59.27
N ALA A 11 27.16 -9.05 60.49
CA ALA A 11 28.03 -7.97 60.92
C ALA A 11 29.27 -8.49 61.69
N GLU A 12 30.00 -7.55 62.31
CA GLU A 12 31.11 -7.66 63.29
C GLU A 12 32.53 -7.66 62.71
N VAL A 13 33.24 -6.53 62.71
CA VAL A 13 33.93 -5.78 63.80
C VAL A 13 34.92 -6.63 64.61
N ASP A 14 36.22 -6.43 64.41
CA ASP A 14 37.17 -6.44 65.52
C ASP A 14 38.46 -5.66 65.24
N ALA A 15 39.03 -5.08 66.31
CA ALA A 15 40.03 -4.02 66.29
C ALA A 15 41.41 -4.46 66.83
N LYS A 16 42.39 -3.55 66.67
CA LYS A 16 43.74 -3.47 67.31
C LYS A 16 44.84 -4.25 66.57
N THR A 17 46.04 -3.76 66.26
CA THR A 17 46.97 -2.94 67.05
C THR A 17 48.02 -2.25 66.14
N ALA A 18 48.64 -1.20 66.70
CA ALA A 18 49.62 -0.31 66.11
C ALA A 18 50.94 -0.94 65.63
N LYS A 19 51.51 -0.35 64.57
CA LYS A 19 52.96 -0.10 64.42
C LYS A 19 53.18 1.05 63.43
N LYS A 20 53.82 2.10 63.94
CA LYS A 20 54.12 3.38 63.28
C LYS A 20 54.89 3.14 61.97
N ARG A 21 54.30 3.53 60.84
CA ARG A 21 55.04 3.78 59.60
C ARG A 21 55.28 5.29 59.50
N PRO A 22 56.51 5.74 59.18
CA PRO A 22 56.84 7.15 59.11
C PRO A 22 55.98 7.82 58.04
N ARG A 23 55.16 8.78 58.45
CA ARG A 23 54.47 9.69 57.55
C ARG A 23 55.55 10.55 56.89
N LEU A 24 55.75 10.37 55.59
CA LEU A 24 56.55 11.27 54.79
C LEU A 24 55.76 12.59 54.71
N ASP A 25 56.21 13.60 55.45
CA ASP A 25 55.65 14.94 55.43
C ASP A 25 55.68 15.49 53.99
N MET A 26 54.49 15.72 53.41
CA MET A 26 54.31 16.38 52.11
C MET A 26 54.45 17.91 52.21
N ALA A 27 55.28 18.40 53.13
CA ALA A 27 55.63 19.81 53.28
C ALA A 27 57.10 20.08 52.91
N VAL A 28 57.67 19.28 52.01
CA VAL A 28 59.03 19.49 51.48
C VAL A 28 58.95 20.22 50.13
N GLU A 29 59.54 21.41 50.17
CA GLU A 29 59.99 22.32 49.12
C GLU A 29 59.76 21.98 47.63
N PRO A 30 59.32 22.97 46.82
CA PRO A 30 59.09 22.83 45.38
C PRO A 30 60.39 22.91 44.55
N ARG A 31 61.53 22.42 45.03
CA ARG A 31 62.83 22.62 44.36
C ARG A 31 63.59 21.37 43.91
N GLU A 32 63.19 20.16 44.33
CA GLU A 32 63.96 18.94 44.04
C GLU A 32 63.25 17.85 43.21
N ARG A 33 62.10 18.16 42.57
CA ARG A 33 61.47 17.24 41.59
C ARG A 33 62.17 17.20 40.21
N LYS A 34 63.50 17.40 40.16
CA LYS A 34 64.30 17.38 38.91
C LYS A 34 65.14 16.12 38.72
N ARG A 35 64.96 15.07 39.53
CA ARG A 35 65.72 13.82 39.41
C ARG A 35 64.81 12.59 39.41
N GLY A 36 63.89 12.54 38.47
CA GLY A 36 62.90 11.45 38.41
C GLY A 36 62.00 11.48 37.19
N LYS A 37 62.51 11.88 36.02
CA LYS A 37 61.94 11.42 34.75
C LYS A 37 62.33 9.95 34.62
N THR A 38 61.62 9.09 35.34
CA THR A 38 61.55 7.66 35.04
C THR A 38 61.22 7.54 33.55
N ALA A 39 61.79 6.57 32.84
CA ALA A 39 61.60 6.41 31.39
C ALA A 39 60.10 6.42 30.99
N PHE A 40 59.23 5.98 31.92
CA PHE A 40 57.77 6.06 31.83
C PHE A 40 57.22 7.50 31.73
N GLY A 41 57.75 8.47 32.47
CA GLY A 41 57.32 9.88 32.39
C GLY A 41 57.81 10.58 31.11
N LEU A 42 58.92 10.12 30.53
CA LEU A 42 59.36 10.54 29.19
C LEU A 42 58.43 9.95 28.12
N LEU A 43 58.08 8.67 28.23
CA LEU A 43 57.08 8.00 27.38
C LEU A 43 55.70 8.66 27.48
N LEU A 44 55.20 8.96 28.68
CA LEU A 44 53.92 9.67 28.84
C LEU A 44 53.99 11.09 28.30
N GLY A 45 55.12 11.78 28.48
CA GLY A 45 55.35 13.13 27.97
C GLY A 45 55.47 13.18 26.44
N THR A 46 56.09 12.18 25.81
CA THR A 46 56.12 12.05 24.35
C THR A 46 54.78 11.61 23.79
N LEU A 47 54.01 10.79 24.52
CA LEU A 47 52.65 10.40 24.13
C LEU A 47 51.67 11.59 24.26
N ALA A 48 51.83 12.43 25.27
CA ALA A 48 51.11 13.69 25.41
C ALA A 48 51.49 14.69 24.30
N LYS A 49 52.79 14.90 24.05
CA LYS A 49 53.26 15.73 22.92
C LYS A 49 52.79 15.21 21.56
N ALA A 50 52.83 13.91 21.33
CA ALA A 50 52.32 13.30 20.10
C ALA A 50 50.81 13.48 19.97
N LYS A 51 50.06 13.45 21.07
CA LYS A 51 48.63 13.73 21.10
C LYS A 51 48.31 15.21 20.83
N ASP A 52 49.12 16.11 21.38
CA ASP A 52 48.97 17.56 21.17
C ASP A 52 49.37 17.97 19.75
N GLU A 53 50.46 17.42 19.21
CA GLU A 53 50.86 17.62 17.81
C GLU A 53 49.88 16.97 16.83
N ALA A 54 49.30 15.81 17.18
CA ALA A 54 48.21 15.20 16.41
C ALA A 54 46.92 16.05 16.49
N LYS A 55 46.65 16.70 17.62
CA LYS A 55 45.56 17.69 17.75
C LYS A 55 45.83 18.92 16.91
N GLU A 56 47.05 19.45 16.88
CA GLU A 56 47.42 20.60 16.06
C GLU A 56 47.37 20.26 14.56
N ARG A 57 47.84 19.08 14.15
CA ARG A 57 47.68 18.59 12.77
C ARG A 57 46.22 18.39 12.37
N ASN A 58 45.39 17.86 13.27
CA ASN A 58 43.93 17.76 13.04
C ASN A 58 43.22 19.12 13.14
N ALA A 59 43.78 20.09 13.86
CA ALA A 59 43.26 21.46 13.94
C ALA A 59 43.70 22.33 12.77
N SER A 60 44.69 21.89 11.99
CA SER A 60 45.13 22.56 10.77
C SER A 60 43.94 22.77 9.83
N GLU A 61 43.90 23.93 9.18
CA GLU A 61 42.82 24.28 8.25
C GLU A 61 42.65 23.25 7.13
N ALA A 62 43.74 22.62 6.69
CA ALA A 62 43.70 21.54 5.70
C ALA A 62 42.97 20.30 6.22
N ALA A 63 43.19 19.90 7.48
CA ALA A 63 42.49 18.78 8.09
C ALA A 63 41.01 19.11 8.33
N ARG A 64 40.69 20.34 8.74
CA ARG A 64 39.29 20.82 8.86
C ARG A 64 38.57 20.81 7.51
N ARG A 65 39.22 21.25 6.43
CA ARG A 65 38.66 21.19 5.07
C ARG A 65 38.40 19.75 4.61
N ARG A 66 39.32 18.81 4.90
CA ARG A 66 39.11 17.38 4.63
C ARG A 66 37.92 16.82 5.39
N GLN A 67 37.82 17.09 6.70
CA GLN A 67 36.68 16.66 7.51
C GLN A 67 35.35 17.24 7.02
N GLN A 68 35.33 18.49 6.55
CA GLN A 68 34.14 19.10 5.96
C GLN A 68 33.74 18.44 4.64
N ILE A 69 34.71 18.08 3.79
CA ILE A 69 34.45 17.36 2.53
C ILE A 69 33.94 15.96 2.83
N GLU A 70 34.59 15.20 3.72
CA GLU A 70 34.15 13.86 4.14
C GLU A 70 32.75 13.89 4.76
N LYS A 71 32.45 14.90 5.58
CA LYS A 71 31.11 15.10 6.12
C LYS A 71 30.10 15.35 5.00
N LYS A 72 30.41 16.24 4.06
CA LYS A 72 29.55 16.52 2.89
C LYS A 72 29.32 15.26 2.04
N THR A 73 30.33 14.44 1.80
CA THR A 73 30.19 13.22 1.01
C THR A 73 29.36 12.17 1.76
N LEU A 74 29.58 11.98 3.06
CA LEU A 74 28.73 11.09 3.87
C LEU A 74 27.27 11.58 3.91
N ASP A 75 27.04 12.88 4.04
CA ASP A 75 25.70 13.46 4.03
C ASP A 75 25.04 13.31 2.64
N LYS A 76 25.80 13.43 1.53
CA LYS A 76 25.33 13.15 0.17
C LYS A 76 24.94 11.66 0.03
N LEU A 77 25.80 10.74 0.43
CA LEU A 77 25.54 9.28 0.38
C LEU A 77 24.29 8.89 1.19
N ARG A 78 24.12 9.46 2.39
CA ARG A 78 22.92 9.22 3.22
C ARG A 78 21.66 9.72 2.52
N LYS A 79 21.68 10.94 1.98
CA LYS A 79 20.55 11.51 1.23
C LYS A 79 20.19 10.69 0.00
N GLU A 80 21.17 10.24 -0.76
CA GLU A 80 20.97 9.38 -1.93
C GLU A 80 20.39 8.03 -1.54
N THR A 81 20.94 7.38 -0.51
CA THR A 81 20.42 6.10 0.01
C THR A 81 18.97 6.23 0.46
N ASP A 82 18.64 7.27 1.24
CA ASP A 82 17.27 7.51 1.71
C ASP A 82 16.32 7.87 0.56
N SER A 83 16.81 8.59 -0.46
CA SER A 83 16.05 8.94 -1.66
C SER A 83 15.70 7.71 -2.49
N VAL A 84 16.66 6.80 -2.70
CA VAL A 84 16.42 5.51 -3.37
C VAL A 84 15.40 4.69 -2.58
N ARG A 85 15.56 4.59 -1.25
CA ARG A 85 14.63 3.84 -0.40
C ARG A 85 13.20 4.38 -0.49
N ARG A 86 13.02 5.70 -0.39
CA ARG A 86 11.70 6.33 -0.53
C ARG A 86 11.10 6.15 -1.92
N ALA A 87 11.91 6.24 -2.97
CA ALA A 87 11.45 5.99 -4.34
C ALA A 87 10.98 4.54 -4.55
N GLU A 88 11.64 3.57 -3.92
CA GLU A 88 11.20 2.17 -3.93
C GLU A 88 9.91 1.96 -3.12
N GLU A 89 9.78 2.60 -1.95
CA GLU A 89 8.56 2.59 -1.15
C GLU A 89 7.38 3.18 -1.93
N ALA A 90 7.57 4.33 -2.60
CA ALA A 90 6.54 4.94 -3.45
C ALA A 90 6.13 4.02 -4.62
N LYS A 91 7.09 3.33 -5.27
CA LYS A 91 6.76 2.33 -6.30
C LYS A 91 5.92 1.17 -5.73
N LYS A 92 6.24 0.69 -4.53
CA LYS A 92 5.48 -0.36 -3.84
C LYS A 92 4.07 0.13 -3.46
N ASP A 93 3.95 1.36 -2.96
CA ASP A 93 2.66 1.96 -2.65
C ASP A 93 1.79 2.11 -3.91
N LYS A 94 2.40 2.45 -5.07
CA LYS A 94 1.70 2.50 -6.36
C LYS A 94 1.17 1.14 -6.81
N THR A 95 1.99 0.09 -6.77
CA THR A 95 1.55 -1.26 -7.19
C THR A 95 0.51 -1.84 -6.24
N THR A 96 0.65 -1.58 -4.94
CA THR A 96 -0.34 -2.01 -3.95
C THR A 96 -1.67 -1.26 -4.08
N ALA A 97 -1.66 0.03 -4.40
CA ALA A 97 -2.87 0.79 -4.70
C ALA A 97 -3.63 0.19 -5.89
N ASN A 98 -2.93 -0.10 -6.99
CA ASN A 98 -3.53 -0.70 -8.19
C ASN A 98 -4.12 -2.09 -7.89
N ARG A 99 -3.38 -2.94 -7.17
CA ARG A 99 -3.87 -4.28 -6.79
C ARG A 99 -5.13 -4.21 -5.92
N LYS A 100 -5.19 -3.27 -4.97
CA LYS A 100 -6.37 -3.06 -4.11
C LYS A 100 -7.57 -2.56 -4.90
N GLU A 101 -7.35 -1.68 -5.88
CA GLU A 101 -8.40 -1.18 -6.76
C GLU A 101 -9.01 -2.30 -7.61
N GLU A 102 -8.18 -3.14 -8.23
CA GLU A 102 -8.62 -4.31 -9.00
C GLU A 102 -9.41 -5.31 -8.13
N GLU A 103 -8.92 -5.59 -6.91
CA GLU A 103 -9.61 -6.47 -5.97
C GLU A 103 -10.98 -5.90 -5.56
N LEU A 104 -11.04 -4.59 -5.30
CA LEU A 104 -12.28 -3.89 -4.94
C LEU A 104 -13.29 -3.91 -6.10
N GLN A 105 -12.84 -3.73 -7.34
CA GLN A 105 -13.68 -3.86 -8.54
C GLN A 105 -14.22 -5.28 -8.71
N LEU A 106 -13.37 -6.29 -8.50
CA LEU A 106 -13.79 -7.70 -8.56
C LEU A 106 -14.84 -8.00 -7.49
N LYS A 107 -14.63 -7.56 -6.24
CA LYS A 107 -15.62 -7.71 -5.16
C LYS A 107 -16.93 -7.00 -5.51
N ASP A 108 -16.88 -5.79 -6.04
CA ASP A 108 -18.08 -5.04 -6.46
C ASP A 108 -18.90 -5.81 -7.49
N SER A 109 -18.24 -6.38 -8.51
CA SER A 109 -18.91 -7.22 -9.52
C SER A 109 -19.58 -8.45 -8.90
N ILE A 110 -18.94 -9.11 -7.93
CA ILE A 110 -19.47 -10.30 -7.26
C ILE A 110 -20.68 -9.93 -6.41
N HIS A 111 -20.59 -8.87 -5.59
CA HIS A 111 -21.70 -8.46 -4.73
C HIS A 111 -22.90 -7.95 -5.54
N LYS A 112 -22.68 -7.21 -6.63
CA LYS A 112 -23.75 -6.84 -7.58
C LYS A 112 -24.43 -8.08 -8.20
N LEU A 113 -23.63 -9.07 -8.63
CA LEU A 113 -24.16 -10.32 -9.17
C LEU A 113 -24.97 -11.08 -8.11
N ARG A 114 -24.50 -11.17 -6.87
CA ARG A 114 -25.22 -11.83 -5.78
C ARG A 114 -26.54 -11.15 -5.45
N ARG A 115 -26.51 -9.82 -5.29
CA ARG A 115 -27.67 -8.99 -4.97
C ARG A 115 -28.79 -9.14 -6.01
N THR A 116 -28.43 -9.28 -7.28
CA THR A 116 -29.41 -9.46 -8.37
C THR A 116 -29.84 -10.92 -8.54
N ARG A 117 -28.89 -11.86 -8.48
CA ARG A 117 -29.13 -13.26 -8.83
C ARG A 117 -29.76 -14.09 -7.71
N LEU A 118 -29.34 -13.90 -6.46
CA LEU A 118 -29.81 -14.74 -5.35
C LEU A 118 -31.32 -14.56 -5.07
N PRO A 119 -31.87 -13.33 -5.04
CA PRO A 119 -33.32 -13.16 -4.88
C PRO A 119 -34.13 -13.80 -6.02
N LEU A 120 -33.59 -13.82 -7.24
CA LEU A 120 -34.22 -14.50 -8.37
C LEU A 120 -34.24 -16.03 -8.18
N LEU A 121 -33.13 -16.61 -7.74
CA LEU A 121 -33.02 -18.06 -7.46
C LEU A 121 -33.86 -18.50 -6.27
N ALA A 122 -34.08 -17.62 -5.28
CA ALA A 122 -34.93 -17.88 -4.13
C ALA A 122 -36.40 -18.18 -4.50
N ASN A 123 -36.82 -17.88 -5.73
CA ASN A 123 -38.14 -18.24 -6.26
C ASN A 123 -38.31 -19.73 -6.61
N PHE A 124 -37.24 -20.53 -6.67
CA PHE A 124 -37.26 -21.92 -7.16
C PHE A 124 -36.91 -22.92 -6.07
N LEU A 125 -37.67 -24.00 -5.91
CA LEU A 125 -37.30 -25.08 -4.99
C LEU A 125 -36.06 -25.81 -5.47
N LEU A 126 -35.26 -26.31 -4.53
CA LEU A 126 -34.11 -27.17 -4.79
C LEU A 126 -34.44 -28.62 -4.46
N THR A 127 -33.83 -29.55 -5.18
CA THR A 127 -33.93 -31.00 -4.87
C THR A 127 -33.31 -31.36 -3.52
N SER A 128 -32.47 -30.47 -2.97
CA SER A 128 -31.86 -30.60 -1.64
C SER A 128 -32.62 -29.89 -0.53
N ASP A 129 -33.71 -29.17 -0.84
CA ASP A 129 -34.47 -28.43 0.17
C ASP A 129 -35.22 -29.41 1.10
N VAL A 130 -35.06 -29.23 2.41
CA VAL A 130 -35.85 -29.92 3.43
C VAL A 130 -36.98 -28.99 3.84
N ILE A 131 -38.20 -29.30 3.38
CA ILE A 131 -39.39 -28.47 3.64
C ILE A 131 -40.10 -29.03 4.88
N PRO A 132 -40.03 -28.33 6.04
CA PRO A 132 -40.74 -28.77 7.22
C PRO A 132 -42.27 -28.69 7.01
N PRO A 133 -43.06 -29.52 7.71
CA PRO A 133 -44.51 -29.35 7.75
C PRO A 133 -44.87 -27.99 8.39
N VAL A 134 -46.04 -27.46 8.05
CA VAL A 134 -46.48 -26.10 8.42
C VAL A 134 -46.43 -25.85 9.94
N ASP A 135 -46.58 -26.90 10.75
CA ASP A 135 -46.63 -26.82 12.22
C ASP A 135 -45.25 -26.94 12.91
N SER A 136 -44.15 -27.02 12.14
CA SER A 136 -42.80 -27.09 12.71
C SER A 136 -42.13 -25.71 12.76
N ASP A 137 -42.05 -25.16 13.96
CA ASP A 137 -41.34 -23.91 14.29
C ASP A 137 -39.80 -24.01 14.20
N SER A 138 -39.24 -25.08 13.64
CA SER A 138 -37.80 -25.24 13.54
C SER A 138 -37.21 -24.20 12.56
N PRO A 139 -36.31 -23.31 13.01
CA PRO A 139 -35.62 -22.42 12.10
C PRO A 139 -34.70 -23.26 11.21
N ALA A 140 -34.88 -23.18 9.90
CA ALA A 140 -33.92 -23.71 8.94
C ALA A 140 -32.65 -22.85 8.99
N SER A 141 -31.83 -23.05 10.03
CA SER A 141 -30.61 -22.30 10.31
C SER A 141 -29.49 -22.72 9.35
N THR A 142 -29.63 -22.36 8.08
CA THR A 142 -28.53 -22.43 7.12
C THR A 142 -28.34 -21.03 6.55
N ASN A 143 -27.09 -20.59 6.42
CA ASN A 143 -26.76 -19.30 5.83
C ASN A 143 -27.42 -19.19 4.43
N PRO A 144 -28.38 -18.28 4.20
CA PRO A 144 -29.19 -18.23 2.98
C PRO A 144 -28.39 -17.84 1.74
N LEU A 145 -27.18 -17.29 1.94
CA LEU A 145 -26.26 -16.91 0.87
C LEU A 145 -25.35 -18.06 0.42
N VAL A 146 -25.28 -19.15 1.20
CA VAL A 146 -24.49 -20.32 0.82
C VAL A 146 -25.20 -21.03 -0.32
N GLY A 147 -24.50 -21.12 -1.46
CA GLY A 147 -25.00 -21.86 -2.61
C GLY A 147 -25.31 -23.32 -2.25
N PRO A 148 -26.16 -23.98 -3.05
CA PRO A 148 -26.55 -25.35 -2.77
C PRO A 148 -25.34 -26.29 -2.70
N PRO A 149 -25.42 -27.37 -1.90
CA PRO A 149 -24.30 -28.29 -1.72
C PRO A 149 -23.86 -28.86 -3.07
N LYS A 150 -22.55 -28.97 -3.28
CA LYS A 150 -21.94 -29.57 -4.47
C LYS A 150 -22.10 -31.09 -4.42
N ALA A 151 -23.33 -31.58 -4.59
CA ALA A 151 -23.65 -33.00 -4.66
C ALA A 151 -23.44 -33.55 -6.09
N ARG A 152 -23.29 -34.87 -6.19
CA ARG A 152 -23.32 -35.63 -7.46
C ARG A 152 -24.49 -36.62 -7.36
N PRO A 153 -25.62 -36.39 -8.05
CA PRO A 153 -25.86 -35.38 -9.09
C PRO A 153 -26.01 -33.93 -8.54
N PRO A 154 -25.72 -32.90 -9.36
CA PRO A 154 -25.94 -31.51 -8.98
C PRO A 154 -27.42 -31.24 -8.63
N PRO A 155 -27.69 -30.45 -7.58
CA PRO A 155 -29.06 -30.09 -7.25
C PRO A 155 -29.68 -29.24 -8.35
N LEU A 156 -30.96 -29.50 -8.60
CA LEU A 156 -31.73 -28.82 -9.65
C LEU A 156 -32.68 -27.80 -9.03
N TYR A 157 -32.75 -26.63 -9.65
CA TYR A 157 -33.76 -25.62 -9.37
C TYR A 157 -35.03 -25.95 -10.17
N TYR A 158 -36.16 -26.08 -9.50
CA TYR A 158 -37.44 -26.38 -10.15
C TYR A 158 -38.57 -25.59 -9.51
N LEU A 159 -39.63 -25.33 -10.29
CA LEU A 159 -40.83 -24.69 -9.81
C LEU A 159 -42.05 -25.52 -10.25
N PRO A 160 -42.71 -26.24 -9.33
CA PRO A 160 -43.92 -26.98 -9.64
C PRO A 160 -45.04 -26.08 -10.15
N ALA A 161 -45.85 -26.56 -11.10
CA ALA A 161 -47.00 -25.82 -11.62
C ALA A 161 -48.10 -25.58 -10.56
N LYS A 162 -48.19 -26.46 -9.55
CA LYS A 162 -49.06 -26.33 -8.39
C LYS A 162 -48.22 -26.46 -7.13
N LEU A 163 -48.19 -25.41 -6.32
CA LEU A 163 -47.44 -25.37 -5.06
C LEU A 163 -48.35 -25.77 -3.88
N LEU A 164 -47.80 -26.56 -2.96
CA LEU A 164 -48.46 -26.83 -1.68
C LEU A 164 -48.38 -25.59 -0.78
N PRO A 165 -49.33 -25.38 0.16
CA PRO A 165 -49.27 -24.26 1.10
C PRO A 165 -47.94 -24.20 1.87
N SER A 166 -47.41 -25.35 2.31
CA SER A 166 -46.10 -25.45 2.97
C SER A 166 -44.96 -24.96 2.07
N GLN A 167 -44.99 -25.29 0.77
CA GLN A 167 -44.01 -24.84 -0.21
C GLN A 167 -44.12 -23.34 -0.46
N THR A 168 -45.33 -22.78 -0.54
CA THR A 168 -45.52 -21.34 -0.73
C THR A 168 -44.99 -20.54 0.47
N ALA A 169 -45.28 -20.98 1.69
CA ALA A 169 -44.77 -20.36 2.91
C ALA A 169 -43.24 -20.45 2.98
N PHE A 170 -42.67 -21.61 2.64
CA PHE A 170 -41.22 -21.82 2.57
C PHE A 170 -40.55 -20.88 1.56
N LEU A 171 -41.09 -20.78 0.33
CA LEU A 171 -40.56 -19.88 -0.69
C LEU A 171 -40.64 -18.42 -0.27
N GLN A 172 -41.75 -17.98 0.33
CA GLN A 172 -41.91 -16.60 0.80
C GLN A 172 -40.89 -16.27 1.90
N ARG A 173 -40.75 -17.15 2.90
CA ARG A 173 -39.77 -17.01 3.97
C ARG A 173 -38.35 -16.93 3.41
N ARG A 174 -37.97 -17.87 2.53
CA ARG A 174 -36.63 -17.89 1.92
C ARG A 174 -36.38 -16.65 1.07
N LYS A 175 -37.37 -16.14 0.33
CA LYS A 175 -37.23 -14.89 -0.45
C LYS A 175 -36.93 -13.71 0.47
N ALA A 176 -37.67 -13.57 1.56
CA ALA A 176 -37.44 -12.51 2.53
C ALA A 176 -36.06 -12.63 3.17
N GLU A 177 -35.68 -13.83 3.64
CA GLU A 177 -34.38 -14.09 4.26
C GLU A 177 -33.20 -13.86 3.29
N VAL A 178 -33.30 -14.34 2.04
CA VAL A 178 -32.26 -14.13 1.02
C VAL A 178 -32.17 -12.66 0.62
N GLN A 179 -33.30 -11.96 0.48
CA GLN A 179 -33.30 -10.55 0.14
C GLN A 179 -32.68 -9.72 1.26
N GLU A 180 -33.10 -9.91 2.51
CA GLU A 180 -32.52 -9.23 3.67
C GLU A 180 -31.03 -9.53 3.80
N ALA A 181 -30.62 -10.80 3.65
CA ALA A 181 -29.22 -11.18 3.73
C ALA A 181 -28.38 -10.56 2.60
N ALA A 182 -28.91 -10.49 1.38
CA ALA A 182 -28.22 -9.89 0.23
C ALA A 182 -28.10 -8.37 0.37
N GLU A 183 -29.13 -7.69 0.91
CA GLU A 183 -29.10 -6.26 1.21
C GLU A 183 -28.11 -5.96 2.33
N LYS A 184 -28.10 -6.76 3.40
CA LYS A 184 -27.12 -6.65 4.49
C LYS A 184 -25.69 -6.88 4.04
N GLU A 185 -25.44 -7.90 3.22
CA GLU A 185 -24.12 -8.15 2.61
C GLU A 185 -23.70 -6.94 1.73
N TRP A 186 -24.64 -6.37 0.98
CA TRP A 186 -24.38 -5.18 0.16
C TRP A 186 -24.05 -3.94 0.98
N GLU A 187 -24.73 -3.70 2.10
CA GLU A 187 -24.44 -2.58 2.99
C GLU A 187 -23.05 -2.72 3.64
N GLN A 188 -22.71 -3.93 4.10
CA GLN A 188 -21.37 -4.24 4.61
C GLN A 188 -20.31 -3.98 3.54
N PHE A 189 -20.52 -4.49 2.33
CA PHE A 189 -19.61 -4.25 1.22
C PHE A 189 -19.51 -2.76 0.85
N LYS A 190 -20.60 -1.99 0.94
CA LYS A 190 -20.56 -0.54 0.68
C LYS A 190 -19.65 0.19 1.68
N ALA A 191 -19.69 -0.21 2.95
CA ALA A 191 -18.79 0.32 3.98
C ALA A 191 -17.34 -0.10 3.72
N GLU A 192 -17.09 -1.37 3.40
CA GLU A 192 -15.76 -1.87 3.00
C GLU A 192 -15.22 -1.16 1.76
N ARG A 193 -16.07 -0.90 0.77
CA ARG A 193 -15.72 -0.17 -0.45
C ARG A 193 -15.32 1.27 -0.13
N ALA A 194 -16.08 1.96 0.72
CA ALA A 194 -15.73 3.32 1.13
C ALA A 194 -14.36 3.35 1.82
N ALA A 195 -14.14 2.45 2.79
CA ALA A 195 -12.86 2.34 3.48
C ALA A 195 -11.70 1.96 2.53
N GLY A 196 -11.95 1.05 1.58
CA GLY A 196 -10.95 0.64 0.58
C GLY A 196 -10.59 1.76 -0.39
N VAL A 197 -11.55 2.56 -0.83
CA VAL A 197 -11.31 3.75 -1.66
C VAL A 197 -10.49 4.80 -0.90
N GLU A 198 -10.82 5.05 0.38
CA GLU A 198 -10.01 5.95 1.22
C GLU A 198 -8.56 5.45 1.36
N GLU A 199 -8.36 4.16 1.55
CA GLU A 199 -7.02 3.57 1.65
C GLU A 199 -6.24 3.70 0.34
N ILE A 200 -6.88 3.43 -0.81
CA ILE A 200 -6.29 3.63 -2.14
C ILE A 200 -5.92 5.10 -2.35
N ASN A 201 -6.79 6.03 -1.95
CA ASN A 201 -6.51 7.46 -2.05
C ASN A 201 -5.31 7.85 -1.19
N ARG A 202 -5.21 7.38 0.05
CA ARG A 202 -4.04 7.60 0.92
C ARG A 202 -2.75 7.05 0.31
N LEU A 203 -2.79 5.87 -0.32
CA LEU A 203 -1.65 5.31 -1.03
C LEU A 203 -1.23 6.21 -2.21
N ARG A 204 -2.20 6.65 -3.02
CA ARG A 204 -1.95 7.53 -4.17
C ARG A 204 -1.45 8.90 -3.75
N GLU A 205 -1.95 9.45 -2.65
CA GLU A 205 -1.47 10.71 -2.06
C GLU A 205 -0.01 10.60 -1.63
N ARG A 206 0.39 9.52 -0.92
CA ARG A 206 1.80 9.29 -0.54
C ARG A 206 2.72 9.17 -1.76
N VAL A 207 2.25 8.49 -2.81
CA VAL A 207 3.00 8.39 -4.07
C VAL A 207 3.14 9.76 -4.74
N ALA A 208 2.06 10.54 -4.80
CA ALA A 208 2.08 11.87 -5.39
C ALA A 208 2.99 12.84 -4.61
N GLU A 209 2.98 12.77 -3.28
CA GLU A 209 3.84 13.56 -2.41
C GLU A 209 5.33 13.24 -2.66
N GLU A 210 5.72 11.96 -2.63
CA GLU A 210 7.11 11.55 -2.88
C GLU A 210 7.56 11.82 -4.33
N GLU A 211 6.67 11.67 -5.32
CA GLU A 211 6.97 12.06 -6.71
C GLU A 211 7.17 13.58 -6.85
N SER A 212 6.35 14.39 -6.17
CA SER A 212 6.48 15.85 -6.18
C SER A 212 7.78 16.30 -5.51
N ARG A 213 8.15 15.67 -4.39
CA ARG A 213 9.40 15.92 -3.66
C ARG A 213 10.62 15.52 -4.48
N ARG A 214 10.58 14.36 -5.14
CA ARG A 214 11.65 13.94 -6.05
C ARG A 214 11.80 14.90 -7.22
N LYS A 215 10.70 15.49 -7.70
CA LYS A 215 10.72 16.47 -8.78
C LYS A 215 11.33 17.81 -8.33
N THR A 216 11.10 18.25 -7.10
CA THR A 216 11.75 19.45 -6.54
C THR A 216 13.24 19.20 -6.31
N ASP A 217 13.62 18.06 -5.72
CA ASP A 217 15.03 17.71 -5.49
C ASP A 217 15.84 17.60 -6.79
N ARG A 218 15.20 17.18 -7.88
CA ARG A 218 15.80 17.13 -9.23
C ARG A 218 15.87 18.47 -9.96
N ARG A 219 15.09 19.48 -9.54
CA ARG A 219 15.09 20.82 -10.14
C ARG A 219 16.07 21.78 -9.46
N ASP A 220 16.52 21.45 -8.25
CA ASP A 220 17.55 22.19 -7.50
C ASP A 220 19.04 21.74 -7.68
N PRO A 221 19.49 21.02 -8.75
CA PRO A 221 20.92 20.76 -8.93
C PRO A 221 21.68 21.96 -9.53
N THR A 222 21.00 23.05 -9.88
CA THR A 222 21.65 24.29 -10.33
C THR A 222 21.96 25.15 -9.12
N GLU A 223 23.24 25.19 -8.72
CA GLU A 223 23.97 26.43 -8.33
C GLU A 223 25.16 26.23 -7.37
N LYS A 224 25.54 25.02 -6.92
CA LYS A 224 26.66 24.93 -5.94
C LYS A 224 27.85 24.04 -6.20
N ASP A 225 27.92 23.33 -7.32
CA ASP A 225 29.16 22.65 -7.75
C ASP A 225 29.41 22.93 -9.25
N GLY A 226 29.43 24.21 -9.62
CA GLY A 226 30.07 24.65 -10.87
C GLY A 226 31.57 24.72 -10.66
N GLU A 227 32.28 23.61 -10.91
CA GLU A 227 33.58 23.57 -11.61
C GLU A 227 34.02 22.10 -11.75
N GLY A 228 34.13 21.62 -12.99
CA GLY A 228 34.79 20.34 -13.29
C GLY A 228 33.99 19.35 -14.12
N ASP A 229 33.87 19.66 -15.41
CA ASP A 229 34.35 18.76 -16.47
C ASP A 229 34.02 17.25 -16.36
N ALA A 230 32.94 16.83 -17.03
CA ALA A 230 32.87 15.50 -17.67
C ALA A 230 31.67 15.46 -18.63
N LYS A 231 31.93 15.93 -19.85
CA LYS A 231 31.07 15.72 -21.01
C LYS A 231 31.28 14.27 -21.48
N MET A 232 30.62 13.30 -20.84
CA MET A 232 30.51 11.95 -21.41
C MET A 232 29.44 12.00 -22.50
N VAL A 233 29.94 12.23 -23.71
CA VAL A 233 29.31 11.89 -24.98
C VAL A 233 29.07 10.39 -24.97
N ASP A 234 27.81 9.99 -24.88
CA ASP A 234 27.36 8.63 -25.16
C ASP A 234 27.22 8.52 -26.68
N GLU A 235 28.36 8.31 -27.35
CA GLU A 235 28.41 7.83 -28.73
C GLU A 235 28.24 6.31 -28.69
N GLY A 236 27.03 5.86 -29.00
CA GLY A 236 26.66 4.46 -29.04
C GLY A 236 25.39 4.22 -29.86
N GLU A 237 25.24 4.94 -30.97
CA GLU A 237 24.22 4.66 -31.99
C GLU A 237 24.94 4.19 -33.26
N GLU A 238 25.33 2.91 -33.26
CA GLU A 238 25.78 2.23 -34.48
C GLU A 238 24.60 2.04 -35.43
N GLN A 239 24.84 2.51 -36.64
CA GLN A 239 24.01 2.35 -37.82
C GLN A 239 23.84 0.87 -38.18
N GLU A 240 22.59 0.45 -38.37
CA GLU A 240 22.26 -0.53 -39.41
C GLU A 240 21.11 0.03 -40.27
N GLN A 241 21.51 0.66 -41.37
CA GLN A 241 20.67 0.86 -42.55
C GLN A 241 21.08 -0.15 -43.62
N GLU A 242 20.11 -0.90 -44.14
CA GLU A 242 19.87 -1.30 -45.55
C GLU A 242 18.76 -2.38 -45.53
N ASN A 243 17.68 -2.40 -46.32
CA ASN A 243 17.36 -1.79 -47.61
C ASN A 243 15.83 -1.95 -47.94
N LYS A 244 15.21 -0.86 -48.46
CA LYS A 244 14.16 -0.76 -49.53
C LYS A 244 12.65 -1.09 -49.28
N PRO A 245 11.71 -0.61 -50.15
CA PRO A 245 11.39 0.79 -50.46
C PRO A 245 9.86 1.10 -50.62
N GLY A 246 9.47 2.38 -50.57
CA GLY A 246 8.46 2.93 -51.51
C GLY A 246 7.05 3.29 -51.01
N ARG A 247 6.87 4.59 -50.64
CA ARG A 247 5.78 5.50 -51.09
C ARG A 247 5.98 6.83 -50.36
N GLU A 248 6.45 7.89 -51.05
CA GLU A 248 5.60 8.96 -51.63
C GLU A 248 4.45 9.39 -50.69
N ALA A 249 4.21 10.65 -50.35
CA ALA A 249 4.81 11.95 -50.61
C ALA A 249 3.88 12.98 -49.91
N LEU A 250 4.41 14.10 -49.40
CA LEU A 250 3.69 15.32 -48.98
C LEU A 250 2.73 15.19 -47.76
N HIS A 251 2.58 16.12 -46.81
CA HIS A 251 2.75 17.58 -46.83
C HIS A 251 2.96 18.12 -45.38
N GLU A 252 3.72 19.21 -45.26
CA GLU A 252 3.94 20.04 -44.07
C GLU A 252 2.69 20.76 -43.52
N ASN A 253 2.84 21.20 -42.26
CA ASN A 253 2.26 22.37 -41.58
C ASN A 253 0.92 22.21 -40.84
N GLY A 254 0.94 22.61 -39.56
CA GLY A 254 -0.25 23.09 -38.88
C GLY A 254 -0.23 23.02 -37.36
N ASN A 255 0.39 24.01 -36.72
CA ASN A 255 0.10 24.42 -35.35
C ASN A 255 -1.41 24.57 -35.09
N GLY A 256 -1.85 24.19 -33.90
CA GLY A 256 -3.17 24.51 -33.32
C GLY A 256 -3.47 23.53 -32.20
N ASP A 257 -2.99 23.76 -30.96
CA ASP A 257 -3.70 24.55 -29.94
C ASP A 257 -5.21 24.28 -29.93
N ALA A 258 -5.58 23.14 -29.36
CA ALA A 258 -6.97 22.78 -29.08
C ALA A 258 -7.23 22.94 -27.58
N SER A 259 -7.69 24.14 -27.23
CA SER A 259 -8.38 24.46 -25.98
C SER A 259 -9.74 23.75 -25.97
N MET A 260 -9.91 22.72 -25.13
CA MET A 260 -11.23 22.23 -24.80
C MET A 260 -11.85 23.11 -23.71
N ALA A 261 -12.67 24.06 -24.16
CA ALA A 261 -13.54 24.85 -23.31
C ALA A 261 -14.64 23.95 -22.70
N VAL A 262 -14.76 24.10 -21.39
CA VAL A 262 -15.77 23.54 -20.51
C VAL A 262 -17.13 24.13 -20.88
N ASP A 263 -18.10 23.27 -21.21
CA ASP A 263 -19.50 23.68 -21.37
C ASP A 263 -20.14 23.72 -19.97
N ASP A 264 -20.25 24.96 -19.47
CA ASP A 264 -20.83 25.33 -18.18
C ASP A 264 -22.36 25.42 -18.35
N GLY A 265 -23.02 24.29 -18.11
CA GLY A 265 -24.47 24.13 -18.22
C GLY A 265 -25.21 24.87 -17.11
N ALA A 266 -25.63 26.09 -17.42
CA ALA A 266 -26.37 27.00 -16.57
C ALA A 266 -27.63 26.40 -15.92
N GLU A 267 -27.71 26.63 -14.61
CA GLU A 267 -28.88 26.50 -13.76
C GLU A 267 -30.05 27.32 -14.32
N LYS A 268 -31.22 26.67 -14.39
CA LYS A 268 -32.50 27.36 -14.60
C LYS A 268 -33.43 26.99 -13.47
N GLU A 269 -33.33 27.75 -12.38
CA GLU A 269 -34.38 27.84 -11.38
C GLU A 269 -35.67 28.32 -12.04
N LYS A 270 -36.73 27.52 -11.92
CA LYS A 270 -38.10 28.01 -12.04
C LYS A 270 -38.98 27.31 -11.01
N GLU A 271 -39.17 28.05 -9.94
CA GLU A 271 -40.23 27.97 -8.95
C GLU A 271 -41.61 27.95 -9.62
N SER A 272 -42.44 26.94 -9.30
CA SER A 272 -43.90 27.05 -9.30
C SER A 272 -44.51 25.92 -8.47
N GLU A 273 -45.26 26.33 -7.45
CA GLU A 273 -46.07 25.56 -6.51
C GLU A 273 -47.11 24.63 -7.16
N GLU A 274 -47.26 23.47 -6.53
CA GLU A 274 -48.51 22.87 -6.02
C GLU A 274 -49.71 22.71 -6.97
N LYS A 275 -49.99 21.45 -7.36
CA LYS A 275 -51.37 20.93 -7.36
C LYS A 275 -51.45 19.41 -7.23
N GLU A 276 -52.16 19.01 -6.19
CA GLU A 276 -52.54 17.65 -5.80
C GLU A 276 -53.73 17.10 -6.64
N ARG A 277 -53.80 15.76 -6.77
CA ARG A 277 -54.92 14.89 -7.24
C ARG A 277 -55.08 14.79 -8.77
N LYS A 278 -55.21 13.61 -9.39
CA LYS A 278 -56.12 12.48 -9.09
C LYS A 278 -55.75 11.26 -9.96
N GLU A 279 -56.18 10.09 -9.48
CA GLU A 279 -56.06 8.73 -9.99
C GLU A 279 -56.58 8.45 -11.42
N GLU A 280 -56.15 7.28 -11.90
CA GLU A 280 -56.88 6.28 -12.72
C GLU A 280 -56.93 6.40 -14.26
N ASP A 281 -56.11 5.54 -14.88
CA ASP A 281 -56.54 4.32 -15.61
C ASP A 281 -56.40 4.25 -17.15
N VAL A 282 -56.14 3.00 -17.58
CA VAL A 282 -56.31 2.38 -18.92
C VAL A 282 -55.14 2.41 -19.95
N ALA A 283 -54.35 1.34 -19.87
CA ALA A 283 -54.16 0.26 -20.85
C ALA A 283 -53.63 0.45 -22.31
N ALA A 284 -52.74 -0.50 -22.64
CA ALA A 284 -52.70 -1.34 -23.85
C ALA A 284 -51.72 -1.01 -25.02
N GLY A 285 -50.93 -2.05 -25.38
CA GLY A 285 -50.13 -2.23 -26.61
C GLY A 285 -48.62 -2.22 -26.33
N LYS A 286 -47.85 -3.32 -26.22
CA LYS A 286 -47.70 -4.59 -26.98
C LYS A 286 -47.15 -4.41 -28.40
N ASP A 287 -45.82 -4.63 -28.55
CA ASP A 287 -45.11 -5.35 -29.65
C ASP A 287 -43.60 -5.05 -29.54
N GLU A 288 -42.71 -5.94 -29.09
CA GLU A 288 -42.08 -7.10 -29.79
C GLU A 288 -41.41 -6.80 -31.15
N LYS A 289 -40.08 -6.58 -31.12
CA LYS A 289 -39.08 -7.05 -32.12
C LYS A 289 -37.66 -6.76 -31.60
N LYS A 290 -37.03 -7.73 -30.93
CA LYS A 290 -36.10 -8.75 -31.45
C LYS A 290 -34.81 -8.18 -32.05
N ASP A 291 -33.82 -8.10 -31.17
CA ASP A 291 -32.38 -8.06 -31.46
C ASP A 291 -31.90 -9.33 -32.17
N GLU A 292 -31.08 -9.17 -33.20
CA GLU A 292 -30.12 -10.19 -33.66
C GLU A 292 -28.72 -9.56 -33.68
N LYS A 293 -28.02 -9.68 -32.55
CA LYS A 293 -26.59 -9.35 -32.42
C LYS A 293 -25.79 -10.65 -32.60
N LYS A 294 -25.24 -10.85 -33.80
CA LYS A 294 -24.18 -11.84 -34.06
C LYS A 294 -22.89 -11.35 -33.40
N SER A 295 -22.50 -11.96 -32.29
CA SER A 295 -21.12 -11.88 -31.77
C SER A 295 -20.41 -13.17 -32.11
N ASP A 296 -19.61 -13.13 -33.18
CA ASP A 296 -18.56 -14.10 -33.46
C ASP A 296 -17.44 -13.86 -32.45
N VAL A 297 -17.29 -14.75 -31.47
CA VAL A 297 -16.17 -14.75 -30.52
C VAL A 297 -15.38 -16.01 -30.79
N THR A 298 -14.30 -15.85 -31.54
CA THR A 298 -13.25 -16.86 -31.68
C THR A 298 -12.44 -16.90 -30.38
N PRO A 299 -12.22 -18.09 -29.78
CA PRO A 299 -11.33 -18.21 -28.63
C PRO A 299 -9.88 -18.14 -29.14
N THR A 300 -9.19 -17.05 -28.81
CA THR A 300 -7.73 -16.95 -28.97
C THR A 300 -7.07 -17.84 -27.91
N PRO A 301 -6.31 -18.89 -28.28
CA PRO A 301 -5.51 -19.63 -27.32
C PRO A 301 -4.36 -18.74 -26.82
N GLY A 302 -4.33 -18.51 -25.51
CA GLY A 302 -3.27 -17.74 -24.87
C GLY A 302 -1.91 -18.44 -25.00
N PRO A 303 -0.81 -17.68 -25.18
CA PRO A 303 0.53 -18.23 -25.25
C PRO A 303 0.92 -18.88 -23.91
N GLY A 304 1.35 -20.14 -24.01
CA GLY A 304 1.92 -20.91 -22.92
C GLY A 304 3.23 -20.27 -22.43
N TYR A 305 3.31 -20.10 -21.12
CA TYR A 305 4.56 -19.83 -20.41
C TYR A 305 5.24 -21.18 -20.15
N ASP A 306 5.96 -21.67 -21.15
CA ASP A 306 6.99 -22.68 -20.99
C ASP A 306 8.34 -21.94 -20.97
N ASP A 307 8.95 -21.80 -19.79
CA ASP A 307 10.41 -21.77 -19.56
C ASP A 307 10.73 -21.12 -18.20
N ASP A 308 10.90 -21.94 -17.16
CA ASP A 308 11.99 -21.77 -16.18
C ASP A 308 12.11 -23.05 -15.32
N ALA A 309 12.48 -24.14 -15.98
CA ALA A 309 12.92 -25.36 -15.29
C ALA A 309 14.41 -25.22 -14.96
N VAL A 310 14.70 -24.87 -13.71
CA VAL A 310 16.06 -24.89 -13.16
C VAL A 310 16.45 -26.35 -12.91
N GLU A 311 17.37 -26.87 -13.73
CA GLU A 311 18.06 -28.13 -13.46
C GLU A 311 18.91 -28.00 -12.19
N TYR A 312 18.76 -28.96 -11.28
CA TYR A 312 19.63 -29.20 -10.12
C TYR A 312 20.58 -30.36 -10.41
#